data_AF-A0A3B9I4J3-F1
#
_entry.id   AF-A0A3B9I4J3-F1
#
_cell.length_a   1.000
_cell.length_b   1.000
_cell.length_c   1.000
_cell.angle_alpha   90.00
_cell.angle_beta   90.00
_cell.angle_gamma   90.00
#
_symmetry.space_group_name_H-M   'P 1'
#
loop_
_entity.id
_entity.type
_entity.pdbx_description
1 polymer ?
#
loop_
_entity_poly.entity_id
_entity_poly.type
_entity_poly.pdbx_seq_one_letter_code
_entity_poly.pdbx_strand_id
1 'polypeptide(L)' 'MKAIIGRKLGMTQIFKEDGTLVPVTVIESDGMVVVQKKTVEK' A
#
# COMPACT_ATOMS: atom_id res chain seq x y z
N MET A 1 11.42 7.44 -6.02
CA MET A 1 10.32 6.47 -5.87
C MET A 1 9.88 6.46 -4.42
N LYS A 2 8.57 6.42 -4.14
CA LYS A 2 8.02 6.34 -2.78
C LYS A 2 7.46 4.92 -2.56
N ALA A 3 7.72 4.32 -1.41
CA ALA A 3 7.24 2.98 -1.06
C ALA A 3 6.91 2.91 0.44
N ILE A 4 6.02 2.00 0.81
CA ILE A 4 5.55 1.75 2.17
C ILE A 4 5.34 0.26 2.38
N ILE A 5 5.36 -0.18 3.64
CA ILE A 5 5.02 -1.55 4.02
C ILE A 5 3.53 -1.59 4.35
N GLY A 6 2.82 -2.62 3.87
CA GLY A 6 1.43 -2.82 4.19
C GLY A 6 1.04 -4.29 4.29
N ARG A 7 -0.05 -4.54 5.02
CA ARG A 7 -0.67 -5.86 5.18
C ARG A 7 -1.81 -6.00 4.17
N LYS A 8 -1.82 -7.11 3.41
CA LYS A 8 -2.98 -7.45 2.57
C LYS A 8 -4.16 -7.80 3.45
N LEU A 9 -5.23 -7.00 3.39
CA LEU A 9 -6.48 -7.27 4.11
C LEU A 9 -7.42 -8.17 3.32
N GLY A 10 -7.50 -7.95 2.00
CA GLY A 10 -8.43 -8.69 1.16
C GLY A 10 -8.70 -8.00 -0.15
N MET A 11 -9.77 -8.42 -0.83
CA MET A 11 -10.21 -7.88 -2.11
C MET A 11 -11.65 -7.40 -2.00
N THR A 12 -11.99 -6.34 -2.73
CA THR A 12 -13.34 -5.79 -2.84
C THR A 12 -13.50 -5.12 -4.22
N GLN A 13 -14.59 -4.42 -4.44
CA GLN A 13 -14.87 -3.69 -5.68
C GLN A 13 -15.35 -2.26 -5.39
N ILE A 14 -15.00 -1.34 -6.29
CA ILE A 14 -15.44 0.06 -6.27
C ILE A 14 -16.16 0.35 -7.58
N PHE A 15 -17.33 0.99 -7.51
CA PHE A 15 -18.04 1.50 -8.68
C PHE A 15 -17.59 2.93 -8.95
N LYS A 16 -17.21 3.21 -10.20
CA LYS A 16 -16.95 4.58 -10.69
C LYS A 16 -18.27 5.30 -11.00
N GLU A 17 -18.21 6.61 -11.15
CA GLU A 17 -19.36 7.45 -11.49
C GLU A 17 -20.03 7.06 -12.83
N ASP A 18 -19.24 6.54 -13.78
CA ASP A 18 -19.71 6.03 -15.06
C ASP A 18 -20.33 4.62 -15.00
N GLY A 19 -20.43 4.04 -13.80
CA GLY A 19 -20.96 2.69 -13.56
C GLY A 19 -19.94 1.56 -13.72
N THR A 20 -18.69 1.84 -14.08
CA THR A 20 -17.65 0.81 -14.24
C THR A 20 -17.28 0.18 -12.88
N LEU A 21 -17.22 -1.16 -12.83
CA LEU A 21 -16.76 -1.92 -11.67
C LEU A 21 -15.24 -2.11 -11.71
N VAL A 22 -14.55 -1.69 -10.66
CA VAL A 22 -13.10 -1.89 -10.50
C VAL A 22 -12.81 -2.81 -9.32
N PRO A 23 -12.26 -4.02 -9.56
CA PRO A 23 -11.80 -4.89 -8.48
C PRO A 23 -10.49 -4.33 -7.89
N VAL A 24 -10.39 -4.31 -6.56
CA VAL A 24 -9.26 -3.74 -5.84
C VAL A 24 -8.79 -4.65 -4.70
N THR A 25 -7.51 -4.53 -4.34
CA THR A 25 -6.95 -5.15 -3.12
C THR A 25 -6.82 -4.09 -2.05
N VAL A 26 -7.36 -4.35 -0.86
CA VAL A 26 -7.24 -3.46 0.30
C VAL A 26 -5.93 -3.76 1.02
N ILE A 27 -5.10 -2.72 1.19
CA ILE A 27 -3.84 -2.78 1.91
C ILE A 27 -3.93 -1.87 3.13
N GLU A 28 -3.68 -2.42 4.32
CA GLU A 28 -3.56 -1.66 5.57
C GLU A 28 -2.11 -1.29 5.80
N SER A 29 -1.88 -0.05 6.22
CA SER A 29 -0.54 0.48 6.43
C SER A 29 -0.62 1.53 7.54
N ASP A 30 0.05 1.26 8.66
CA ASP A 30 0.11 2.15 9.82
C ASP A 30 1.54 2.21 10.39
N GLY A 31 1.87 3.32 11.06
CA GLY A 31 3.08 3.51 11.87
C GLY A 31 4.39 2.92 11.33
N MET A 32 5.10 3.65 10.45
CA MET A 32 6.38 3.18 9.90
C MET A 32 7.58 3.77 10.65
N VAL A 33 8.42 2.88 11.20
CA VAL A 33 9.66 3.26 11.87
C VAL A 33 10.85 2.88 11.00
N VAL A 34 11.73 3.86 10.73
CA VAL A 34 13.00 3.62 10.03
C VAL A 34 13.98 3.01 11.02
N VAL A 35 14.29 1.72 10.85
CA VAL A 35 15.18 0.98 11.76
C VAL A 35 16.66 1.15 11.44
N GLN A 36 17.01 1.42 10.18
CA GLN A 36 18.39 1.58 9.76
C GLN A 36 18.47 2.47 8.52
N LYS A 37 19.53 3.29 8.44
CA LYS A 37 19.94 3.98 7.22
C LYS A 37 21.29 3.40 6.80
N LYS A 38 21.33 2.74 5.64
CA LYS A 38 22.56 2.19 5.07
C LYS A 38 23.20 3.22 4.13
N THR A 39 24.52 3.33 4.23
CA THR A 39 25.41 4.13 3.40
C THR A 39 26.39 3.20 2.69
N VAL A 40 27.20 3.72 1.77
CA VAL A 40 28.21 2.92 1.05
C VAL A 40 29.26 2.35 2.00
N GLU A 41 29.57 3.08 3.08
CA GLU A 41 30.60 2.71 4.03
C GLU A 41 30.07 1.79 5.15
N LYS A 42 28.80 1.96 5.57
CA LYS A 42 28.04 1.11 6.51
C LYS A 42 26.53 1.25 6.36
#